data_AF-A0A835MXZ7-F1
#
_entry.id   AF-A0A835MXZ7-F1
#
_cell.length_a   1.000
_cell.length_b   1.000
_cell.length_c   1.000
_cell.angle_alpha   90.00
_cell.angle_beta   90.00
_cell.angle_gamma   90.00
#
_symmetry.space_group_name_H-M   'P 1'
#
loop_
_entity.id
_entity.type
_entity.pdbx_description
1 polymer ?
#
loop_
_entity_poly.entity_id
_entity_poly.type
_entity_poly.pdbx_seq_one_letter_code
_entity_poly.pdbx_strand_id
1 'polypeptide(L)' 'MTIFVIISNNFIPPFLEVLNWEAFAVFVRERDIPNLKNIPLSIPKKKYRRIQKGIKRIHHRFLPQK' A
#
# COMPACT_ATOMS: atom_id res chain seq x y z
N MET A 1 -9.38 -9.45 2.15
CA MET A 1 -8.03 -9.60 1.57
C MET A 1 -7.70 -8.30 0.84
N THR A 2 -7.51 -7.20 1.56
CA THR A 2 -7.47 -5.85 0.97
C THR A 2 -6.04 -5.34 0.98
N ILE A 3 -5.55 -4.89 -0.17
CA ILE A 3 -4.29 -4.17 -0.34
C ILE A 3 -4.62 -2.72 -0.70
N PHE A 4 -3.92 -1.78 -0.10
CA PHE A 4 -3.96 -0.39 -0.55
C PHE A 4 -3.08 -0.21 -1.78
N VAL A 5 -3.67 0.33 -2.84
CA VAL A 5 -2.97 0.69 -4.07
C VAL A 5 -2.99 2.21 -4.18
N ILE A 6 -1.81 2.82 -4.34
CA ILE A 6 -1.64 4.24 -4.58
C ILE A 6 -1.28 4.41 -6.04
N ILE A 7 -2.14 5.09 -6.80
CA ILE A 7 -1.90 5.39 -8.21
C ILE A 7 -1.42 6.82 -8.30
N SER A 8 -0.16 7.02 -8.68
CA SER A 8 0.36 8.36 -8.96
C SER A 8 1.73 8.29 -9.63
N ASN A 9 2.02 9.27 -10.48
CA ASN A 9 3.36 9.46 -11.01
C ASN A 9 4.25 10.32 -10.07
N ASN A 10 3.66 11.24 -9.30
CA ASN A 10 4.40 12.25 -8.51
C ASN A 10 3.84 12.45 -7.08
N PHE A 11 3.18 11.45 -6.50
CA PHE A 11 2.68 11.55 -5.12
C PHE A 11 3.81 11.45 -4.11
N ILE A 12 4.01 12.52 -3.34
CA ILE A 12 4.87 12.53 -2.16
C ILE A 12 3.99 12.17 -0.97
N PRO A 13 4.18 11.01 -0.34
CA PRO A 13 3.30 10.60 0.75
C PRO A 13 3.47 11.52 1.96
N PRO A 14 2.37 11.91 2.64
CA PRO A 14 2.47 12.65 3.89
C PRO A 14 3.18 11.81 4.95
N PHE A 15 3.91 12.47 5.85
CA PHE A 15 4.69 11.82 6.91
C PHE A 15 5.74 10.81 6.40
N LEU A 16 6.29 11.00 5.18
CA LEU A 16 7.31 10.10 4.61
C LEU A 16 8.53 9.89 5.53
N GLU A 17 8.87 10.89 6.34
CA GLU A 17 9.96 10.83 7.32
C GLU A 17 9.67 9.89 8.51
N VAL A 18 8.39 9.59 8.76
CA VAL A 18 7.93 8.81 9.93
C VAL A 18 7.32 7.46 9.51
N LEU A 19 6.69 7.40 8.34
CA LEU A 19 5.96 6.23 7.84
C LEU A 19 6.64 5.62 6.61
N ASN A 20 6.91 4.32 6.69
CA ASN A 20 7.31 3.54 5.53
C ASN A 20 6.06 3.11 4.73
N TRP A 21 5.69 3.90 3.73
CA TRP A 21 4.52 3.67 2.87
C TRP A 21 4.56 2.34 2.10
N GLU A 22 5.74 1.89 1.69
CA GLU A 22 5.91 0.59 1.01
C GLU A 22 5.62 -0.60 1.93
N ALA A 23 5.54 -0.38 3.25
CA ALA A 23 5.19 -1.43 4.20
C ALA A 23 3.70 -1.75 4.23
N PHE A 24 2.83 -0.92 3.65
CA PHE A 24 1.37 -1.08 3.70
C PHE A 24 0.62 -0.66 2.43
N ALA A 25 1.29 -0.07 1.45
CA ALA A 25 0.71 0.28 0.15
C ALA A 25 1.58 -0.23 -1.03
N VAL A 26 0.95 -0.39 -2.18
CA VAL A 26 1.60 -0.68 -3.46
C VAL A 26 1.47 0.54 -4.35
N PHE A 27 2.59 1.05 -4.85
CA PHE A 27 2.59 2.16 -5.79
C PHE A 27 2.44 1.65 -7.22
N VAL A 28 1.53 2.27 -7.97
CA VAL A 28 1.25 1.98 -9.37
C VAL A 28 1.36 3.29 -10.14
N ARG A 29 2.11 3.29 -11.24
CA ARG A 29 2.20 4.46 -12.12
C ARG A 29 0.89 4.59 -12.89
N GLU A 30 0.48 5.80 -13.23
CA GLU A 30 -0.80 6.02 -13.93
C GLU A 30 -0.83 5.34 -15.30
N ARG A 31 0.31 5.30 -15.99
CA ARG A 31 0.44 4.57 -17.25
C ARG A 31 0.16 3.06 -17.14
N ASP A 32 0.27 2.50 -15.93
CA ASP A 32 0.05 1.09 -15.64
C ASP A 32 -1.39 0.81 -15.16
N ILE A 33 -2.26 1.83 -15.10
CA ILE A 33 -3.70 1.70 -14.80
C ILE A 33 -4.38 0.62 -15.66
N PRO A 34 -4.13 0.51 -16.99
CA PRO A 34 -4.74 -0.55 -17.80
C PRO A 34 -4.42 -1.96 -17.29
N ASN A 35 -3.30 -2.15 -16.58
CA ASN A 35 -2.84 -3.42 -16.03
C ASN A 35 -3.21 -3.62 -14.55
N LEU A 36 -4.00 -2.73 -13.94
CA LEU A 36 -4.37 -2.77 -12.52
C LEU A 36 -4.96 -4.09 -12.06
N LYS A 37 -5.63 -4.86 -12.93
CA LYS A 37 -6.16 -6.18 -12.55
C LYS A 37 -5.05 -7.21 -12.33
N ASN A 38 -3.95 -7.10 -13.07
CA ASN A 38 -2.85 -8.06 -13.05
C ASN A 38 -1.79 -7.71 -12.01
N ILE A 39 -1.65 -6.43 -11.67
CA ILE A 39 -0.63 -5.96 -10.71
C ILE A 39 -0.82 -6.57 -9.31
N PRO A 40 -2.02 -6.54 -8.69
CA PRO A 40 -2.23 -7.21 -7.42
C PRO A 40 -1.98 -8.72 -7.54
N LEU A 41 -2.43 -9.36 -8.63
CA LEU A 41 -2.29 -10.80 -8.81
C LEU A 41 -0.83 -11.27 -8.93
N SER A 42 0.06 -10.42 -9.45
CA SER A 42 1.49 -10.73 -9.57
C SER A 42 2.28 -10.58 -8.27
N ILE A 43 1.69 -9.98 -7.22
CA ILE A 43 2.38 -9.79 -5.94
C ILE A 43 2.51 -11.15 -5.21
N PRO A 44 3.72 -11.56 -4.79
CA PRO A 44 3.88 -12.80 -4.04
C PRO A 44 3.11 -12.80 -2.73
N LYS A 45 2.49 -13.94 -2.36
CA LYS A 45 1.71 -14.09 -1.12
C LYS A 45 2.48 -13.69 0.16
N LYS A 46 3.81 -13.84 0.15
CA LYS A 46 4.69 -13.37 1.25
C LYS A 46 4.66 -11.84 1.38
N LYS A 47 4.70 -11.12 0.26
CA LYS A 47 4.63 -9.64 0.21
C LYS A 47 3.24 -9.16 0.65
N TYR A 48 2.17 -9.82 0.21
CA TYR A 48 0.80 -9.62 0.71
C TYR A 48 0.72 -9.66 2.24
N ARG A 49 1.24 -10.73 2.86
CA ARG A 49 1.21 -10.88 4.31
C ARG A 49 2.01 -9.79 5.04
N ARG A 50 3.10 -9.31 4.44
CA ARG A 50 3.89 -8.21 5.01
C ARG A 50 3.11 -6.89 4.99
N ILE A 51 2.46 -6.59 3.87
CA ILE A 51 1.62 -5.41 3.68
C ILE A 51 0.46 -5.40 4.70
N GLN A 52 -0.25 -6.53 4.84
CA GLN A 52 -1.35 -6.65 5.81
C GLN A 52 -0.90 -6.43 7.26
N LYS A 53 0.27 -6.96 7.64
CA LYS A 53 0.85 -6.69 8.97
C LYS A 53 1.22 -5.23 9.16
N GLY A 54 1.66 -4.54 8.10
CA GLY A 54 1.88 -3.09 8.10
C GLY A 54 0.59 -2.31 8.36
N ILE A 55 -0.46 -2.60 7.60
CA ILE A 55 -1.80 -1.97 7.75
C ILE A 55 -2.32 -2.13 9.18
N LYS A 56 -2.26 -3.35 9.75
CA LYS A 56 -2.74 -3.60 11.12
C LYS A 56 -1.99 -2.76 12.17
N ARG A 57 -0.68 -2.58 12.00
CA ARG A 57 0.14 -1.76 12.90
C ARG A 57 -0.22 -0.28 12.81
N ILE A 58 -0.51 0.22 11.61
CA ILE A 58 -0.90 1.62 11.42
C ILE A 58 -2.30 1.88 11.97
N HIS A 59 -3.26 1.00 11.68
CA HIS A 59 -4.60 1.09 12.26
C HIS A 59 -4.54 1.16 13.79
N HIS A 60 -3.73 0.31 14.42
CA HIS A 60 -3.60 0.30 15.88
C HIS A 60 -2.95 1.57 16.45
N ARG A 61 -2.01 2.18 15.71
CA ARG A 61 -1.18 3.29 16.20
C ARG A 61 -1.68 4.68 15.82
N PHE A 62 -2.37 4.82 14.69
CA PHE A 62 -2.65 6.12 14.07
C PHE A 62 -4.14 6.35 13.74
N LEU A 63 -4.99 5.32 13.73
CA LEU A 63 -6.42 5.51 13.49
C LEU A 63 -7.20 5.45 14.81
N PRO A 64 -8.17 6.35 15.04
CA PRO A 64 -9.05 6.26 16.19
C PRO A 64 -9.78 4.91 16.19
N GLN A 65 -9.61 4.14 17.26
CA GLN A 65 -10.36 2.91 17.49
C GLN A 65 -11.76 3.32 17.98
N LYS A 66 -12.67 3.63 17.05
CA LYS A 66 -14.10 3.78 17.33
C LYS A 66 -14.88 2.70 16.61
#